data_AF-A0A5K1CJ33-F1
#
_entry.id   AF-A0A5K1CJ33-F1
#
_cell.length_a   1.000
_cell.length_b   1.000
_cell.length_c   1.000
_cell.angle_alpha   90.00
_cell.angle_beta   90.00
_cell.angle_gamma   90.00
#
_symmetry.space_group_name_H-M   'P 1'
#
loop_
_entity.id
_entity.type
_entity.pdbx_description
1 polymer ?
#
loop_
_entity_poly.entity_id
_entity_poly.type
_entity_poly.pdbx_seq_one_letter_code
_entity_poly.pdbx_strand_id
1 'polypeptide(L)' 'YHQRVARKFTKSVIERQFKVNDLVLQSVVYLKGRPRGKWSPNWEGPEGPYVVKEALPHNSY' A
#
# COMPACT_ATOMS: atom_id res chain seq x y z
N TYR A 1 14.17 4.52 -20.39
CA TYR A 1 13.19 3.44 -20.09
C TYR A 1 12.35 3.75 -18.85
N HIS A 2 12.96 3.92 -17.67
CA HIS A 2 12.27 4.17 -16.39
C HIS A 2 11.25 5.32 -16.42
N GLN A 3 11.57 6.45 -17.05
CA GLN A 3 10.65 7.60 -17.15
C GLN A 3 9.35 7.27 -17.89
N ARG A 4 9.40 6.42 -18.93
CA ARG A 4 8.21 5.99 -19.68
C ARG A 4 7.34 5.07 -18.83
N VAL A 5 7.97 4.20 -18.04
CA VAL A 5 7.31 3.28 -17.11
C VAL A 5 6.59 4.08 -16.02
N ALA A 6 7.29 5.04 -15.39
CA ALA A 6 6.72 5.93 -14.39
C ALA A 6 5.46 6.64 -14.92
N ARG A 7 5.54 7.33 -16.07
CA ARG A 7 4.40 8.05 -16.67
C ARG A 7 3.18 7.15 -16.92
N LYS A 8 3.38 5.90 -17.35
CA LYS A 8 2.29 4.95 -17.57
C LYS A 8 1.62 4.57 -16.25
N PHE A 9 2.39 4.32 -15.20
CA PHE A 9 1.85 4.02 -13.89
C PHE A 9 1.12 5.22 -13.29
N THR A 10 1.71 6.42 -13.33
CA THR A 10 1.09 7.63 -12.76
C THR A 10 -0.28 7.91 -13.39
N LYS A 11 -0.44 7.69 -14.70
CA LYS A 11 -1.73 7.89 -15.41
C LYS A 11 -2.85 6.98 -14.90
N SER A 12 -2.54 5.80 -14.38
CA SER A 12 -3.52 4.84 -13.85
C SER A 12 -3.71 4.93 -12.33
N VAL A 13 -3.01 5.83 -11.64
CA VAL A 13 -3.19 6.03 -10.19
C VAL A 13 -4.49 6.78 -9.98
N ILE A 14 -5.43 6.14 -9.30
CA ILE A 14 -6.59 6.82 -8.70
C ILE A 14 -6.18 7.16 -7.27
N GLU A 15 -5.96 8.45 -7.01
CA GLU A 15 -5.64 8.93 -5.67
C GLU A 15 -6.84 8.68 -4.74
N ARG A 16 -6.60 7.95 -3.66
CA ARG A 16 -7.58 7.73 -2.59
C ARG A 16 -7.05 8.38 -1.34
N GLN A 17 -7.75 9.40 -0.86
CA GLN A 17 -7.45 10.04 0.41
C GLN A 17 -7.90 9.15 1.57
N PHE A 18 -7.02 8.96 2.55
CA PHE A 18 -7.35 8.26 3.79
C PHE A 18 -8.29 9.10 4.63
N LYS A 19 -9.28 8.44 5.24
CA LYS A 19 -10.15 9.03 6.25
C LYS A 19 -9.95 8.31 7.57
N VAL A 20 -10.10 9.05 8.66
CA VAL A 20 -10.12 8.46 10.01
C VAL A 20 -11.22 7.39 10.07
N ASN A 21 -10.88 6.25 10.64
CA ASN A 21 -11.68 5.02 10.71
C ASN A 21 -11.80 4.21 9.41
N ASP A 22 -11.08 4.56 8.34
CA ASP A 22 -10.99 3.69 7.16
C ASP A 22 -10.27 2.38 7.52
N LEU A 23 -10.81 1.28 6.99
CA LEU A 23 -10.17 -0.04 7.05
C LEU A 23 -9.20 -0.18 5.86
N VAL A 24 -7.91 -0.26 6.18
CA VAL A 24 -6.83 -0.29 5.19
C VAL A 24 -5.95 -1.53 5.36
N LEU A 25 -5.42 -2.03 4.25
CA LEU A 25 -4.43 -3.11 4.25
C LEU A 25 -3.05 -2.51 4.05
N GLN A 26 -2.12 -2.84 4.94
CA GLN A 26 -0.73 -2.43 4.79
C GLN A 26 -0.08 -3.29 3.71
N SER A 27 0.31 -2.68 2.58
CA SER A 27 0.98 -3.41 1.52
C SER A 27 2.40 -3.78 1.94
N VAL A 28 2.81 -4.99 1.56
CA VAL A 28 4.14 -5.48 1.86
C VAL A 28 4.96 -5.25 0.62
N VAL A 29 5.78 -4.21 0.68
CA VAL A 29 6.83 -4.03 -0.32
C VAL A 29 7.77 -5.22 -0.20
N TYR A 30 8.08 -5.87 -1.32
CA TYR A 30 9.05 -6.97 -1.37
C TYR A 30 10.43 -6.48 -0.90
N LEU A 31 10.64 -6.52 0.41
CA LEU A 31 11.94 -6.31 1.03
C LEU A 31 12.76 -7.57 0.77
N LYS A 32 13.85 -7.44 0.01
CA LYS A 32 14.86 -8.51 -0.14
C LYS A 32 15.25 -9.00 1.24
N GLY A 33 14.91 -10.25 1.58
CA GLY A 33 15.29 -10.89 2.84
C GLY A 33 14.16 -11.40 3.71
N ARG A 34 12.89 -11.06 3.44
CA ARG A 34 11.76 -11.72 4.12
C ARG A 34 11.37 -13.01 3.38
N PRO A 35 11.58 -14.22 3.95
CA PRO A 35 11.12 -15.44 3.33
C PRO A 35 9.59 -15.42 3.31
N ARG A 36 9.00 -15.30 2.12
CA ARG A 36 7.57 -15.49 1.89
C ARG A 36 7.34 -16.59 0.89
N GLY A 37 6.32 -17.40 1.12
CA GLY A 37 5.86 -18.38 0.16
C GLY A 37 5.30 -17.67 -1.07
N LYS A 38 5.37 -18.34 -2.23
CA LYS A 38 4.79 -17.85 -3.49
C LYS A 38 3.31 -17.47 -3.38
N TRP A 39 2.59 -18.12 -2.46
CA TRP A 39 1.16 -17.98 -2.22
C TRP A 39 0.82 -17.16 -0.96
N SER A 40 1.82 -16.53 -0.34
CA SER A 40 1.58 -15.66 0.80
C SER A 40 0.88 -14.35 0.35
N PRO A 41 -0.04 -13.80 1.16
CA PRO A 41 -0.65 -12.50 0.88
C PRO A 41 0.40 -11.39 0.68
N ASN A 42 0.06 -10.40 -0.14
CA ASN A 42 0.88 -9.22 -0.40
C ASN A 42 0.61 -8.05 0.57
N TRP A 43 -0.18 -8.30 1.60
CA TRP A 43 -0.46 -7.37 2.70
C TRP A 43 0.02 -7.97 4.02
N GLU A 44 0.34 -7.10 4.98
CA GLU A 44 0.74 -7.44 6.34
C GLU A 44 -0.49 -7.30 7.23
N GLY A 45 -0.73 -8.30 8.08
CA GLY A 45 -1.88 -8.32 8.97
C GLY A 45 -1.97 -9.68 9.65
N PRO A 46 -1.53 -9.81 10.91
CA PRO A 46 -1.68 -11.07 11.64
C PRO A 46 -3.16 -11.40 11.93
N GLU A 47 -4.06 -10.39 11.93
CA GLU A 47 -5.44 -10.53 12.44
C GLU A 47 -6.53 -9.76 11.66
N GLY A 48 -6.23 -9.08 10.54
CA GLY A 48 -7.23 -8.36 9.73
C GLY A 48 -6.80 -6.97 9.27
N PRO A 49 -7.73 -6.16 8.71
CA PRO A 49 -7.44 -4.81 8.24
C PRO A 49 -7.13 -3.84 9.40
N TYR A 50 -6.26 -2.87 9.14
CA TYR A 50 -5.93 -1.81 10.10
C TYR A 50 -6.96 -0.68 10.04
N VAL A 51 -7.14 0.02 11.15
CA VAL A 51 -7.96 1.22 11.24
C VAL A 51 -7.06 2.45 11.16
N VAL A 52 -7.34 3.36 10.24
CA VAL A 52 -6.67 4.66 10.16
C VAL A 52 -7.05 5.51 11.38
N LYS A 53 -6.07 5.88 12.20
CA LYS A 53 -6.28 6.71 13.39
C LYS A 53 -6.23 8.21 13.09
N GLU A 54 -5.36 8.60 12.17
CA GLU A 54 -5.14 9.96 11.76
C GLU A 54 -4.89 9.98 10.25
N ALA A 55 -5.33 11.01 9.54
CA ALA A 55 -5.03 11.18 8.13
C ALA A 55 -4.14 12.41 7.96
N LEU A 56 -2.90 12.17 7.54
CA LEU A 56 -1.87 13.19 7.37
C LEU A 56 -1.82 13.69 5.91
N PRO A 57 -1.29 14.90 5.66
CA PRO A 57 -1.10 15.41 4.31
C PRO A 57 -0.27 14.47 3.44
N HIS A 58 -0.43 14.54 2.11
CA HIS A 58 0.30 13.71 1.14
C HIS A 58 -0.01 12.20 1.21
N ASN A 59 -1.24 11.84 1.58
CA ASN A 59 -1.70 10.45 1.57
C ASN A 59 -0.94 9.55 2.57
N SER A 60 -0.71 10.08 3.77
CA SER A 60 -0.16 9.35 4.91
C SER A 60 -1.21 9.18 6.01
N TYR A 61 -1.05 8.17 6.87
CA TYR A 61 -2.02 7.79 7.91
C TYR A 61 -1.32 7.28 9.17
#